data_AF-A0A4Q3HBK1-F1
#
_entry.id   AF-A0A4Q3HBK1-F1
#
_cell.length_a   1.000
_cell.length_b   1.000
_cell.length_c   1.000
_cell.angle_alpha   90.00
_cell.angle_beta   90.00
_cell.angle_gamma   90.00
#
_symmetry.space_group_name_H-M   'P 1'
#
loop_
_entity.id
_entity.type
_entity.pdbx_description
1 polymer ?
#
loop_
_entity_poly.entity_id
_entity_poly.type
_entity_poly.pdbx_seq_one_letter_code
_entity_poly.pdbx_strand_id
1 'polypeptide(L)'
;MPERIERHRQMAEAGIREHQALSEANIAGHKPVIARASTSGVPATYFTPQGGEQQRPEGISWGGSEKTLKELQIFWKRIPDFRIEAKIYPSETGWAQVLHWIGTGDDGADWNVQEIDVFTTDDAFNVTRMEIYSDLQQWKDLLDYLGVGEMTGAAYYELIQSQPGSGD
;
A
#
# COMPACT_ATOMS: atom_id res chain seq x y z
N MET A 1 -19.24 21.07 -4.69
CA MET A 1 -17.95 20.98 -3.97
C MET A 1 -17.93 19.83 -2.95
N PRO A 2 -18.93 19.62 -2.08
CA PRO A 2 -18.98 18.44 -1.18
C PRO A 2 -18.93 17.08 -1.89
N GLU A 3 -19.50 16.98 -3.10
CA GLU A 3 -19.54 15.75 -3.91
C GLU A 3 -18.14 15.27 -4.35
N ARG A 4 -17.19 16.19 -4.57
CA ARG A 4 -15.82 15.82 -4.99
C ARG A 4 -15.00 15.24 -3.84
N ILE A 5 -15.09 15.86 -2.66
CA ILE A 5 -14.48 15.35 -1.42
C ILE A 5 -15.07 13.97 -1.09
N GLU A 6 -16.38 13.81 -1.20
CA GLU A 6 -17.05 12.53 -0.98
C GLU A 6 -16.60 11.46 -1.98
N ARG A 7 -16.44 11.82 -3.26
CA ARG A 7 -15.91 10.89 -4.26
C ARG A 7 -14.50 10.42 -3.92
N HIS A 8 -13.60 11.32 -3.49
CA HIS A 8 -12.25 10.93 -3.05
C HIS A 8 -12.28 10.04 -1.81
N ARG A 9 -13.16 10.31 -0.84
CA ARG A 9 -13.38 9.43 0.31
C ARG A 9 -13.74 8.02 -0.13
N GLN A 10 -14.72 7.88 -1.02
CA GLN A 10 -15.17 6.58 -1.52
C GLN A 10 -14.06 5.81 -2.24
N MET A 11 -13.24 6.49 -3.05
CA MET A 11 -12.10 5.89 -3.73
C MET A 11 -11.05 5.37 -2.75
N ALA A 12 -10.70 6.19 -1.74
CA ALA A 12 -9.74 5.84 -0.72
C ALA A 12 -10.24 4.65 0.12
N GLU A 13 -11.47 4.72 0.62
CA GLU A 13 -12.07 3.64 1.41
C GLU A 13 -12.22 2.34 0.62
N ALA A 14 -12.51 2.40 -0.68
CA ALA A 14 -12.53 1.22 -1.53
C ALA A 14 -11.15 0.55 -1.57
N GLY A 15 -10.08 1.31 -1.80
CA GLY A 15 -8.73 0.77 -1.81
C GLY A 15 -8.32 0.15 -0.47
N ILE A 16 -8.64 0.81 0.65
CA ILE A 16 -8.37 0.25 1.99
C ILE A 16 -9.14 -1.04 2.23
N ARG A 17 -10.44 -1.09 1.89
CA ARG A 17 -11.26 -2.30 2.06
C ARG A 17 -10.70 -3.48 1.25
N GLU A 18 -10.24 -3.24 0.03
CA GLU A 18 -9.64 -4.28 -0.79
C GLU A 18 -8.34 -4.82 -0.17
N HIS A 19 -7.49 -3.94 0.37
CA HIS A 19 -6.27 -4.36 1.06
C HIS A 19 -6.59 -5.13 2.36
N GLN A 20 -7.59 -4.68 3.13
CA GLN A 20 -8.03 -5.36 4.35
C GLN A 20 -8.60 -6.75 4.03
N ALA A 21 -9.38 -6.90 2.97
CA ALA A 21 -9.91 -8.19 2.54
C ALA A 21 -8.81 -9.22 2.23
N LEU A 22 -7.67 -8.79 1.66
CA LEU A 22 -6.51 -9.68 1.45
C LEU A 22 -5.92 -10.18 2.79
N SER A 23 -5.82 -9.29 3.78
CA SER A 23 -5.29 -9.59 5.10
C SER A 23 -6.24 -10.51 5.89
N GLU A 24 -7.52 -10.21 5.88
CA GLU A 24 -8.56 -11.02 6.51
C GLU A 24 -8.61 -12.44 5.93
N ALA A 25 -8.49 -12.58 4.60
CA ALA A 25 -8.43 -13.89 3.96
C ALA A 25 -7.21 -14.69 4.45
N ASN A 26 -6.02 -14.09 4.48
CA ASN A 26 -4.81 -14.74 4.98
C ASN A 26 -4.96 -15.17 6.45
N ILE A 27 -5.43 -14.27 7.31
CA ILE A 27 -5.65 -14.53 8.75
C ILE A 27 -6.64 -15.69 8.96
N ALA A 28 -7.69 -15.77 8.14
CA ALA A 28 -8.66 -16.86 8.18
C ALA A 28 -8.14 -18.18 7.56
N GLY A 29 -6.93 -18.21 7.00
CA GLY A 29 -6.38 -19.37 6.30
C GLY A 29 -7.02 -19.63 4.94
N HIS A 30 -7.58 -18.59 4.31
CA HIS A 30 -8.18 -18.63 2.98
C HIS A 30 -7.23 -18.05 1.92
N LYS A 31 -7.33 -18.53 0.68
CA LYS A 31 -6.59 -17.94 -0.44
C LYS A 31 -7.09 -16.51 -0.67
N PRO A 32 -6.23 -15.47 -0.59
CA PRO A 32 -6.65 -14.10 -0.86
C PRO A 32 -7.12 -13.96 -2.31
N VAL A 33 -8.24 -13.24 -2.49
CA VAL A 33 -8.79 -12.94 -3.82
C VAL A 33 -8.52 -11.48 -4.11
N ILE A 34 -7.81 -11.22 -5.21
CA ILE A 34 -7.55 -9.86 -5.67
C ILE A 34 -8.84 -9.31 -6.27
N ALA A 35 -9.42 -8.32 -5.59
CA ALA A 35 -10.34 -7.40 -6.24
C ALA A 35 -9.56 -6.69 -7.36
N ARG A 36 -10.16 -6.54 -8.55
CA ARG A 36 -9.48 -5.87 -9.66
C ARG A 36 -8.98 -4.50 -9.18
N ALA A 37 -7.66 -4.32 -9.17
CA ALA A 37 -7.03 -3.10 -8.69
C ALA A 37 -7.62 -1.86 -9.36
N SER A 38 -7.77 -0.80 -8.58
CA SER A 38 -8.04 0.52 -9.14
C SER A 38 -6.74 1.04 -9.75
N THR A 39 -6.70 1.14 -11.09
CA THR A 39 -5.60 1.76 -11.83
C THR A 39 -6.14 2.93 -12.62
N SER A 40 -5.43 4.06 -12.58
CA SER A 40 -5.83 5.25 -13.32
C SER A 40 -5.64 5.08 -14.83
N GLY A 41 -4.70 4.21 -15.27
CA GLY A 41 -4.38 3.99 -16.68
C GLY A 41 -3.84 5.25 -17.39
N VAL A 42 -3.53 6.30 -16.63
CA VAL A 42 -2.96 7.56 -17.11
C VAL A 42 -1.60 7.79 -16.45
N PRO A 43 -0.63 8.41 -17.14
CA PRO A 43 0.66 8.72 -16.57
C PRO A 43 0.55 9.48 -15.25
N ALA A 44 1.34 9.07 -14.26
CA ALA A 44 1.32 9.67 -12.94
C ALA A 44 2.73 9.79 -12.37
N THR A 45 2.89 10.70 -11.42
CA THR A 45 4.15 10.91 -10.69
C THR A 45 4.12 10.19 -9.35
N TYR A 46 5.16 9.44 -9.06
CA TYR A 46 5.35 8.74 -7.79
C TYR A 46 6.55 9.36 -7.06
N PHE A 47 6.40 9.65 -5.77
CA PHE A 47 7.47 10.23 -4.97
C PHE A 47 7.62 9.53 -3.62
N THR A 48 8.85 9.28 -3.21
CA THR A 48 9.20 8.99 -1.81
C THR A 48 10.46 9.75 -1.43
N PRO A 49 10.64 10.16 -0.15
CA PRO A 49 11.87 10.81 0.30
C PRO A 49 13.15 10.01 -0.02
N GLN A 50 13.08 8.69 0.00
CA GLN A 50 14.21 7.77 -0.18
C GLN A 50 14.48 7.47 -1.66
N GLY A 51 13.43 7.47 -2.49
CA GLY A 51 13.48 7.08 -3.90
C GLY A 51 13.42 8.25 -4.87
N GLY A 52 13.21 9.48 -4.38
CA GLY A 52 13.01 10.67 -5.19
C GLY A 52 11.74 10.59 -6.04
N GLU A 53 11.69 11.43 -7.07
CA GLU A 53 10.58 11.49 -8.01
C GLU A 53 10.76 10.49 -9.16
N GLN A 54 9.69 9.78 -9.50
CA GLN A 54 9.65 8.77 -10.55
C GLN A 54 8.39 8.94 -11.40
N GLN A 55 8.54 8.80 -12.72
CA GLN A 55 7.41 8.80 -13.65
C GLN A 55 6.87 7.38 -13.81
N ARG A 56 5.54 7.23 -13.72
CA ARG A 56 4.82 5.97 -13.93
C ARG A 56 3.95 6.08 -15.18
N PRO A 57 4.45 5.65 -16.35
CA PRO A 57 3.75 5.85 -17.62
C PRO A 57 2.42 5.08 -17.70
N GLU A 58 2.30 3.96 -17.00
CA GLU A 58 1.08 3.14 -16.93
C GLU A 58 0.12 3.60 -15.81
N GLY A 59 0.49 4.65 -15.09
CA GLY A 59 -0.24 5.17 -13.94
C GLY A 59 0.09 4.47 -12.62
N ILE A 60 -0.73 4.75 -11.61
CA ILE A 60 -0.55 4.26 -10.25
C ILE A 60 -1.71 3.34 -9.92
N SER A 61 -1.38 2.16 -9.40
CA SER A 61 -2.32 1.23 -8.81
C SER A 61 -2.45 1.55 -7.33
N TRP A 62 -3.66 1.57 -6.80
CA TRP A 62 -3.94 1.61 -5.38
C TRP A 62 -4.98 0.54 -5.01
N GLY A 63 -5.03 0.18 -3.73
CA GLY A 63 -5.93 -0.85 -3.22
C GLY A 63 -5.42 -2.27 -3.37
N GLY A 64 -6.35 -3.23 -3.48
CA GLY A 64 -6.02 -4.65 -3.63
C GLY A 64 -5.53 -4.90 -5.04
N SER A 65 -4.26 -5.26 -5.20
CA SER A 65 -3.66 -5.57 -6.50
C SER A 65 -2.76 -6.79 -6.38
N GLU A 66 -2.33 -7.33 -7.52
CA GLU A 66 -1.30 -8.36 -7.57
C GLU A 66 -0.02 -7.91 -6.85
N LYS A 67 0.37 -6.64 -7.07
CA LYS A 67 1.52 -6.05 -6.38
C LYS A 67 1.29 -6.01 -4.87
N THR A 68 0.10 -5.59 -4.43
CA THR A 68 -0.28 -5.49 -3.02
C THR A 68 -0.27 -6.87 -2.36
N LEU A 69 -0.82 -7.89 -3.02
CA LEU A 69 -0.78 -9.26 -2.51
C LEU A 69 0.66 -9.75 -2.33
N LYS A 70 1.50 -9.54 -3.34
CA LYS A 70 2.92 -9.91 -3.29
C LYS A 70 3.66 -9.18 -2.18
N GLU A 71 3.38 -7.91 -1.98
CA GLU A 71 3.93 -7.12 -0.88
C GLU A 71 3.48 -7.69 0.48
N LEU A 72 2.20 -7.99 0.65
CA LEU A 72 1.66 -8.59 1.88
C LEU A 72 2.26 -9.96 2.19
N GLN A 73 2.53 -10.79 1.18
CA GLN A 73 3.19 -12.09 1.34
C GLN A 73 4.61 -11.98 1.91
N ILE A 74 5.30 -10.84 1.74
CA ILE A 74 6.61 -10.63 2.38
C ILE A 74 6.41 -10.54 3.90
N PHE A 75 5.43 -9.74 4.34
CA PHE A 75 5.13 -9.55 5.75
C PHE A 75 4.60 -10.82 6.41
N TRP A 76 3.67 -11.54 5.76
CA TRP A 76 3.05 -12.75 6.34
C TRP A 76 4.01 -13.91 6.60
N LYS A 77 5.23 -13.88 6.05
CA LYS A 77 6.26 -14.89 6.36
C LYS A 77 6.67 -14.87 7.82
N ARG A 78 6.68 -13.69 8.44
CA ARG A 78 7.11 -13.50 9.83
C ARG A 78 6.06 -12.83 10.71
N ILE A 79 5.03 -12.23 10.13
CA ILE A 79 3.94 -11.56 10.85
C ILE A 79 2.61 -12.13 10.34
N PRO A 80 2.17 -13.30 10.82
CA PRO A 80 1.05 -14.03 10.23
C PRO A 80 -0.30 -13.28 10.26
N ASP A 81 -0.49 -12.39 11.24
CA ASP A 81 -1.69 -11.56 11.41
C ASP A 81 -1.54 -10.13 10.86
N PHE A 82 -0.51 -9.90 10.03
CA PHE A 82 -0.22 -8.60 9.45
C PHE A 82 -1.40 -8.06 8.64
N ARG A 83 -1.75 -6.79 8.92
CA ARG A 83 -2.86 -6.06 8.32
C ARG A 83 -2.58 -4.56 8.33
N ILE A 84 -3.44 -3.80 7.66
CA ILE A 84 -3.42 -2.34 7.72
C ILE A 84 -4.66 -1.79 8.41
N GLU A 85 -4.45 -0.73 9.18
CA GLU A 85 -5.49 0.20 9.59
C GLU A 85 -5.21 1.55 8.93
N ALA A 86 -6.28 2.26 8.54
CA ALA A 86 -6.13 3.52 7.83
C ALA A 86 -7.08 4.59 8.33
N LYS A 87 -6.59 5.82 8.37
CA LYS A 87 -7.41 7.02 8.57
C LYS A 87 -7.33 7.91 7.35
N ILE A 88 -8.50 8.19 6.76
CA ILE A 88 -8.62 8.87 5.47
C ILE A 88 -8.99 10.35 5.67
N TYR A 89 -8.29 11.20 4.93
CA TYR A 89 -8.46 12.66 4.91
C TYR A 89 -8.71 13.11 3.46
N PRO A 90 -9.97 13.07 2.99
CA PRO A 90 -10.30 13.48 1.63
C PRO A 90 -10.26 15.00 1.49
N SER A 91 -9.92 15.47 0.29
CA SER A 91 -9.84 16.89 -0.07
C SER A 91 -10.44 17.12 -1.46
N GLU A 92 -10.45 18.37 -1.92
CA GLU A 92 -10.93 18.67 -3.28
C GLU A 92 -9.97 18.18 -4.37
N THR A 93 -8.69 18.00 -4.05
CA THR A 93 -7.63 17.63 -5.01
C THR A 93 -7.25 16.16 -4.97
N GLY A 94 -7.82 15.39 -4.04
CA GLY A 94 -7.48 13.98 -3.83
C GLY A 94 -7.69 13.59 -2.38
N TRP A 95 -6.80 12.81 -1.79
CA TRP A 95 -6.87 12.43 -0.38
C TRP A 95 -5.49 12.17 0.20
N ALA A 96 -5.36 12.30 1.52
CA ALA A 96 -4.28 11.69 2.28
C ALA A 96 -4.84 10.53 3.09
N GLN A 97 -4.02 9.50 3.32
CA GLN A 97 -4.34 8.41 4.23
C GLN A 97 -3.15 8.16 5.15
N VAL A 98 -3.42 8.10 6.45
CA VAL A 98 -2.44 7.64 7.44
C VAL A 98 -2.65 6.15 7.60
N LEU A 99 -1.62 5.37 7.28
CA LEU A 99 -1.59 3.93 7.36
C LEU A 99 -0.82 3.48 8.61
N HIS A 100 -1.37 2.48 9.27
CA HIS A 100 -0.73 1.72 10.33
C HIS A 100 -0.59 0.29 9.85
N TRP A 101 0.65 -0.13 9.60
CA TRP A 101 1.01 -1.49 9.24
C TRP A 101 1.26 -2.26 10.53
N ILE A 102 0.34 -3.13 10.89
CA ILE A 102 0.27 -3.72 12.24
C ILE A 102 0.24 -5.25 12.21
N GLY A 103 0.77 -5.88 13.26
CA GLY A 103 0.68 -7.31 13.49
C GLY A 103 1.62 -7.77 14.59
N THR A 104 1.62 -9.07 14.86
CA THR A 104 2.45 -9.76 15.85
C THR A 104 3.44 -10.66 15.14
N GLY A 105 4.73 -10.45 15.38
CA GLY A 105 5.80 -11.26 14.84
C GLY A 105 5.76 -12.72 15.32
N ASP A 106 6.40 -13.60 14.57
CA ASP A 106 6.65 -15.00 14.94
C ASP A 106 7.47 -15.17 16.23
N ASP A 107 8.13 -14.09 16.66
CA ASP A 107 8.88 -13.95 17.90
C ASP A 107 8.06 -13.32 19.05
N GLY A 108 6.80 -12.96 18.77
CA GLY A 108 5.89 -12.31 19.71
C GLY A 108 6.04 -10.79 19.81
N ALA A 109 6.86 -10.15 18.97
CA ALA A 109 6.99 -8.69 18.96
C ALA A 109 5.77 -8.02 18.30
N ASP A 110 5.24 -6.97 18.92
CA ASP A 110 4.18 -6.16 18.33
C ASP A 110 4.75 -5.13 17.36
N TRP A 111 4.25 -5.14 16.12
CA TRP A 111 4.62 -4.19 15.08
C TRP A 111 3.50 -3.18 14.85
N ASN A 112 3.86 -1.91 14.78
CA ASN A 112 2.99 -0.81 14.35
C ASN A 112 3.83 0.25 13.66
N VAL A 113 3.91 0.15 12.33
CA VAL A 113 4.71 1.02 11.50
C VAL A 113 3.81 2.03 10.78
N GLN A 114 4.19 3.30 10.83
CA GLN A 114 3.39 4.39 10.26
C GLN A 114 3.87 4.81 8.88
N GLU A 115 2.89 5.13 8.04
CA GLU A 115 3.09 5.68 6.72
C GLU A 115 1.96 6.65 6.37
N ILE A 116 2.26 7.64 5.54
CA ILE A 116 1.28 8.57 4.98
C ILE A 116 1.39 8.50 3.47
N ASP A 117 0.29 8.11 2.83
CA ASP A 117 0.15 8.26 1.40
C ASP A 117 -0.66 9.52 1.08
N VAL A 118 -0.20 10.29 0.10
CA VAL A 118 -0.90 11.46 -0.43
C VAL A 118 -1.17 11.23 -1.90
N PHE A 119 -2.44 11.26 -2.28
CA PHE A 119 -2.92 11.09 -3.65
C PHE A 119 -3.49 12.40 -4.18
N THR A 120 -3.09 12.76 -5.39
CA THR A 120 -3.67 13.88 -6.16
C THR A 120 -4.37 13.33 -7.39
N THR A 121 -5.53 13.92 -7.73
CA THR A 121 -6.34 13.53 -8.87
C THR A 121 -6.58 14.69 -9.84
N ASP A 122 -6.85 14.36 -11.10
CA ASP A 122 -7.39 15.31 -12.09
C ASP A 122 -8.92 15.46 -11.97
N ASP A 123 -9.52 16.29 -12.83
CA ASP A 123 -10.97 16.52 -12.85
C ASP A 123 -11.80 15.25 -13.14
N ALA A 124 -11.20 14.28 -13.85
CA ALA A 124 -11.79 12.98 -14.17
C ALA A 124 -11.57 11.93 -13.07
N PHE A 125 -11.00 12.30 -11.93
CA PHE A 125 -10.66 11.44 -10.80
C PHE A 125 -9.57 10.41 -11.10
N ASN A 126 -8.75 10.65 -12.12
CA ASN A 126 -7.55 9.84 -12.33
C ASN A 126 -6.47 10.27 -11.33
N VAL A 127 -5.81 9.31 -10.68
CA VAL A 127 -4.63 9.60 -9.84
C VAL A 127 -3.48 10.05 -10.74
N THR A 128 -3.02 11.29 -10.55
CA THR A 128 -1.91 11.92 -11.28
C THR A 128 -0.64 12.04 -10.46
N ARG A 129 -0.75 11.97 -9.12
CA ARG A 129 0.40 11.92 -8.22
C ARG A 129 0.11 11.07 -6.99
N MET A 130 1.11 10.29 -6.57
CA MET A 130 1.16 9.61 -5.27
C MET A 130 2.48 9.93 -4.59
N GLU A 131 2.41 10.25 -3.30
CA GLU A 131 3.58 10.48 -2.45
C GLU A 131 3.49 9.58 -1.23
N ILE A 132 4.58 8.93 -0.85
CA ILE A 132 4.66 8.10 0.34
C ILE A 132 5.65 8.71 1.31
N TYR A 133 5.21 8.94 2.55
CA TYR A 133 6.02 9.43 3.65
C TYR A 133 5.97 8.43 4.80
N SER A 134 7.10 7.82 5.08
CA SER A 134 7.20 6.72 6.04
C SER A 134 8.12 7.09 7.20
N ASP A 135 7.85 6.60 8.42
CA ASP A 135 8.82 6.70 9.51
C ASP A 135 10.03 5.82 9.18
N LEU A 136 11.14 6.47 8.84
CA LEU A 136 12.34 5.79 8.36
C LEU A 136 12.94 4.81 9.36
N GLN A 137 12.84 5.08 10.66
CA GLN A 137 13.41 4.19 11.65
C GLN A 137 12.52 2.97 11.84
N GLN A 138 11.21 3.17 11.98
CA GLN A 138 10.25 2.07 12.13
C GLN A 138 10.28 1.12 10.94
N TRP A 139 10.36 1.66 9.72
CA TRP A 139 10.48 0.84 8.52
C TRP A 139 11.79 0.09 8.44
N LYS A 140 12.92 0.69 8.82
CA LYS A 140 14.21 -0.02 8.86
C LYS A 140 14.16 -1.20 9.83
N ASP A 141 13.65 -0.98 11.04
CA ASP A 141 13.56 -2.02 12.06
C ASP A 141 12.67 -3.19 11.58
N LEU A 142 11.54 -2.87 10.93
CA LEU A 142 10.65 -3.88 10.34
C LEU A 142 11.34 -4.66 9.21
N LEU A 143 12.05 -3.99 8.31
CA LEU A 143 12.72 -4.64 7.18
C LEU A 143 13.90 -5.51 7.62
N ASP A 144 14.65 -5.07 8.63
CA ASP A 144 15.70 -5.85 9.26
C ASP A 144 15.12 -7.10 9.92
N TYR A 145 13.98 -6.96 10.62
CA TYR A 145 13.24 -8.10 11.14
C TYR A 145 12.80 -9.05 10.02
N LEU A 146 12.28 -8.55 8.90
CA LEU A 146 11.89 -9.41 7.77
C LEU A 146 13.08 -10.06 7.05
N GLY A 147 14.32 -9.69 7.38
CA GLY A 147 15.53 -10.16 6.72
C GLY A 147 15.67 -9.65 5.29
N VAL A 148 15.05 -8.50 4.99
CA VAL A 148 15.02 -7.89 3.64
C VAL A 148 16.23 -7.00 3.39
N GLY A 149 16.91 -6.53 4.45
CA GLY A 149 18.08 -5.66 4.36
C GLY A 149 17.76 -4.21 4.00
N GLU A 150 18.77 -3.44 3.56
CA GLU A 150 18.58 -2.03 3.19
C GLU A 150 17.71 -1.88 1.93
N MET A 151 16.56 -1.21 2.09
CA MET A 151 15.73 -0.83 0.96
C MET A 151 16.33 0.36 0.21
N THR A 152 16.85 0.10 -0.99
CA THR A 152 16.64 1.06 -2.08
C THR A 152 15.26 0.78 -2.67
N GLY A 153 14.56 1.82 -3.15
CA GLY A 153 13.22 1.64 -3.77
C GLY A 153 13.21 0.62 -4.93
N ALA A 154 14.35 0.40 -5.59
CA ALA A 154 14.52 -0.63 -6.61
C ALA A 154 14.60 -2.05 -6.04
N ALA A 155 15.43 -2.27 -5.00
CA ALA A 155 15.56 -3.59 -4.37
C ALA A 155 14.24 -4.07 -3.74
N TYR A 156 13.49 -3.15 -3.13
CA TYR A 156 12.16 -3.48 -2.60
C TYR A 156 11.18 -3.91 -3.70
N TYR A 157 11.19 -3.17 -4.82
CA TYR A 157 10.35 -3.50 -5.96
C TYR A 157 10.69 -4.88 -6.55
N GLU A 158 11.98 -5.20 -6.69
CA GLU A 158 12.43 -6.53 -7.15
C GLU A 158 11.99 -7.65 -6.20
N LEU A 159 12.09 -7.44 -4.88
CA LEU A 159 11.61 -8.39 -3.89
C LEU A 159 10.09 -8.63 -3.98
N ILE A 160 9.31 -7.56 -4.18
CA ILE A 160 7.86 -7.71 -4.41
C ILE A 160 7.63 -8.55 -5.67
N GLN A 161 8.33 -8.27 -6.77
CA GLN A 161 8.15 -9.02 -8.01
C GLN A 161 8.52 -10.50 -7.89
N SER A 162 9.48 -10.85 -7.02
CA SER A 162 9.89 -12.24 -6.80
C SER A 162 8.89 -13.08 -6.00
N GLN A 163 7.87 -12.47 -5.40
CA GLN A 163 6.85 -13.23 -4.67
C GLN A 163 5.90 -13.96 -5.64
N PRO A 164 5.39 -15.15 -5.25
CA PRO A 164 4.46 -15.90 -6.07
C PRO A 164 3.20 -15.08 -6.34
N GLY A 165 2.73 -15.12 -7.58
CA GLY A 165 1.52 -14.41 -7.94
C GLY A 165 0.24 -15.08 -7.43
N SER A 166 -0.92 -14.53 -7.74
CA SER A 166 -2.21 -15.13 -7.37
C SER A 166 -2.58 -16.43 -8.12
N GLY A 167 -1.78 -16.82 -9.12
CA GLY A 167 -1.98 -17.98 -10.00
C GLY A 167 -1.52 -19.31 -9.39
N ASP A 168 -2.27 -20.36 -9.72
CA ASP A 168 -2.27 -21.73 -9.14
C ASP A 168 -0.95 -22.53 -9.22
#